data_AF-A0A2V8XJA6-F1
#
_entry.id   AF-A0A2V8XJA6-F1
#
_cell.length_a   1.000
_cell.length_b   1.000
_cell.length_c   1.000
_cell.angle_alpha   90.00
_cell.angle_beta   90.00
_cell.angle_gamma   90.00
#
_symmetry.space_group_name_H-M   'P 1'
#
loop_
_entity.id
_entity.type
_entity.pdbx_description
1 polymer ?
#
loop_
_entity_poly.entity_id
_entity_poly.type
_entity_poly.pdbx_seq_one_letter_code
_entity_poly.pdbx_strand_id
1 'polypeptide(L)'
;MKSLKTNKKISVIGPMLAAALLAGGLLLALQATKPTPVYAHEVPSLCDFTTGGGFILIAPGTASNVAGLPETGQKANFGLVGGCKNGGFFGHVNYVDHNNGLHLSSDTITAYVNPCPGCSPPAANNARDICGTADVSINGSPRGTWGFRVRTIDAEKQSFPPPKDKFGIHIHDLNSGNTAYLVPTRCLASNSPTDNVMTCSAVNPGGGDIELHKHNPSNTGPSMTEGQISAACGANDLGY
;
A
#
# COMPACT_ATOMS: atom_id res chain seq x y z
N MET A 1 -37.65 72.51 -24.13
CA MET A 1 -38.53 72.51 -25.35
C MET A 1 -37.96 71.45 -26.27
N LYS A 2 -38.59 70.36 -26.72
CA LYS A 2 -39.99 69.92 -26.93
C LYS A 2 -40.05 68.45 -26.46
N SER A 3 -40.95 68.02 -25.58
CA SER A 3 -42.34 67.64 -25.86
C SER A 3 -42.52 66.78 -27.12
N LEU A 4 -42.78 65.49 -26.92
CA LEU A 4 -43.80 64.75 -27.68
C LEU A 4 -44.38 63.66 -26.79
N LYS A 5 -45.50 64.03 -26.18
CA LYS A 5 -46.47 63.16 -25.53
C LYS A 5 -47.25 62.38 -26.60
N THR A 6 -47.65 61.16 -26.21
CA THR A 6 -48.97 60.54 -26.46
C THR A 6 -49.28 60.05 -27.89
N ASN A 7 -50.02 58.97 -28.15
CA ASN A 7 -50.93 58.18 -27.32
C ASN A 7 -51.41 56.92 -28.09
N LYS A 8 -52.09 56.03 -27.33
CA LYS A 8 -53.32 55.28 -27.71
C LYS A 8 -53.15 53.98 -28.53
N LYS A 9 -53.83 52.85 -28.24
CA LYS A 9 -55.09 52.53 -27.52
C LYS A 9 -55.04 51.07 -27.01
N ILE A 10 -55.52 50.75 -25.79
CA ILE A 10 -56.83 50.11 -25.45
C ILE A 10 -56.99 48.73 -26.12
N SER A 11 -57.12 47.59 -25.42
CA SER A 11 -58.36 47.17 -24.72
C SER A 11 -58.27 45.74 -24.16
N VAL A 12 -58.97 45.51 -23.02
CA VAL A 12 -59.83 44.34 -22.70
C VAL A 12 -59.16 42.97 -22.45
N ILE A 13 -59.06 42.52 -21.18
CA ILE A 13 -60.02 41.69 -20.40
C ILE A 13 -60.29 40.32 -21.03
N GLY A 14 -59.96 39.25 -20.31
CA GLY A 14 -60.54 37.92 -20.55
C GLY A 14 -59.71 36.76 -19.97
N PRO A 15 -60.23 35.99 -19.00
CA PRO A 15 -59.50 34.92 -18.29
C PRO A 15 -59.64 33.56 -18.99
N MET A 16 -59.01 32.53 -18.39
CA MET A 16 -59.12 31.09 -18.69
C MET A 16 -58.29 30.63 -19.90
N LEU A 17 -57.58 29.50 -19.90
CA LEU A 17 -57.87 28.20 -19.29
C LEU A 17 -56.55 27.39 -19.16
N ALA A 18 -56.45 26.55 -18.14
CA ALA A 18 -55.34 25.62 -17.95
C ALA A 18 -55.36 24.45 -18.95
N ALA A 19 -54.17 24.03 -19.40
CA ALA A 19 -53.81 22.66 -19.83
C ALA A 19 -52.28 22.61 -20.01
N ALA A 20 -51.49 22.15 -19.05
CA ALA A 20 -51.17 20.74 -18.78
C ALA A 20 -49.92 20.22 -19.54
N LEU A 21 -48.89 19.95 -18.73
CA LEU A 21 -47.99 18.79 -18.75
C LEU A 21 -46.75 18.73 -19.69
N LEU A 22 -45.63 18.41 -19.02
CA LEU A 22 -44.43 17.68 -19.45
C LEU A 22 -43.24 18.49 -20.00
N ALA A 23 -42.47 19.06 -19.08
CA ALA A 23 -41.00 19.07 -19.17
C ALA A 23 -40.42 18.91 -17.76
N GLY A 24 -40.51 17.67 -17.26
CA GLY A 24 -39.85 17.23 -16.03
C GLY A 24 -38.34 17.28 -16.19
N GLY A 25 -37.67 17.71 -15.12
CA GLY A 25 -36.27 18.08 -15.12
C GLY A 25 -35.28 16.91 -15.26
N LEU A 26 -34.06 17.29 -15.59
CA LEU A 26 -32.86 16.54 -15.25
C LEU A 26 -31.67 17.52 -15.23
N LEU A 27 -31.45 18.15 -14.09
CA LEU A 27 -30.17 18.81 -13.80
C LEU A 27 -29.14 17.70 -13.54
N LEU A 28 -28.41 17.32 -14.59
CA LEU A 28 -27.29 16.38 -14.50
C LEU A 28 -26.17 17.02 -13.67
N ALA A 29 -26.01 16.54 -12.43
CA ALA A 29 -24.81 16.76 -11.63
C ALA A 29 -23.63 16.05 -12.31
N LEU A 30 -22.83 16.81 -13.06
CA LEU A 30 -21.51 16.39 -13.52
C LEU A 30 -20.56 16.37 -12.31
N GLN A 31 -20.62 15.30 -11.51
CA GLN A 31 -19.52 14.98 -10.61
C GLN A 31 -18.38 14.43 -11.46
N ALA A 32 -17.31 15.21 -11.58
CA ALA A 32 -16.06 14.77 -12.18
C ALA A 32 -15.38 13.74 -11.27
N THR A 33 -15.78 12.48 -11.38
CA THR A 33 -15.00 11.37 -10.82
C THR A 33 -13.70 11.28 -11.61
N LYS A 34 -12.59 11.66 -10.99
CA LYS A 34 -11.25 11.37 -11.55
C LYS A 34 -11.16 9.85 -11.71
N PRO A 35 -10.88 9.32 -12.91
CA PRO A 35 -10.65 7.89 -13.06
C PRO A 35 -9.38 7.53 -12.28
N THR A 36 -9.53 6.79 -11.19
CA THR A 36 -8.43 6.01 -10.63
C THR A 36 -8.11 4.91 -11.64
N PRO A 37 -6.85 4.74 -12.07
CA PRO A 37 -6.50 3.58 -12.89
C PRO A 37 -6.79 2.32 -12.07
N VAL A 38 -7.81 1.56 -12.48
CA VAL A 38 -8.08 0.22 -11.97
C VAL A 38 -7.18 -0.72 -12.76
N TYR A 39 -6.12 -1.22 -12.12
CA TYR A 39 -5.30 -2.27 -12.69
C TYR A 39 -6.00 -3.61 -12.43
N ALA A 40 -6.79 -4.08 -13.40
CA ALA A 40 -7.40 -5.40 -13.36
C ALA A 40 -6.31 -6.48 -13.50
N HIS A 41 -5.67 -6.84 -12.39
CA HIS A 41 -4.85 -8.05 -12.32
C HIS A 41 -5.76 -9.23 -11.96
N GLU A 42 -6.39 -9.86 -12.95
CA GLU A 42 -6.62 -11.30 -12.84
C GLU A 42 -5.26 -11.97 -13.00
N VAL A 43 -4.65 -12.36 -11.89
CA VAL A 43 -3.38 -13.09 -11.91
C VAL A 43 -3.68 -14.57 -12.11
N PRO A 44 -3.26 -15.12 -13.26
CA PRO A 44 -2.32 -16.22 -13.18
C PRO A 44 -1.02 -15.74 -13.83
N SER A 45 -0.44 -14.64 -13.33
CA SER A 45 0.99 -14.45 -13.51
C SER A 45 1.68 -15.62 -12.82
N LEU A 46 2.59 -16.25 -13.54
CA LEU A 46 3.59 -17.17 -13.03
C LEU A 46 4.06 -16.69 -11.64
N CYS A 47 3.65 -17.38 -10.57
CA CYS A 47 3.95 -16.89 -9.22
C CYS A 47 5.44 -17.13 -8.90
N ASP A 48 6.01 -16.26 -8.08
CA ASP A 48 7.37 -16.31 -7.58
C ASP A 48 7.37 -16.38 -6.04
N PHE A 49 8.57 -16.29 -5.46
CA PHE A 49 8.71 -16.08 -4.02
C PHE A 49 9.89 -15.16 -3.75
N THR A 50 9.85 -14.49 -2.61
CA THR A 50 10.96 -13.67 -2.10
C THR A 50 11.47 -14.28 -0.81
N THR A 51 12.78 -14.19 -0.63
CA THR A 51 13.46 -14.50 0.63
C THR A 51 14.26 -13.30 1.04
N GLY A 52 14.42 -13.07 2.32
CA GLY A 52 15.35 -12.05 2.77
C GLY A 52 15.50 -12.02 4.26
N GLY A 53 16.45 -11.21 4.69
CA GLY A 53 16.67 -10.97 6.11
C GLY A 53 17.68 -9.86 6.27
N GLY A 54 17.58 -9.13 7.36
CA GLY A 54 18.37 -7.92 7.50
C GLY A 54 17.95 -7.02 8.63
N PHE A 55 18.30 -5.75 8.48
CA PHE A 55 17.82 -4.70 9.34
C PHE A 55 17.63 -3.37 8.60
N ILE A 56 16.69 -2.60 9.12
CA ILE A 56 16.48 -1.19 8.78
C ILE A 56 16.76 -0.32 10.00
N LEU A 57 17.02 0.96 9.77
CA LEU A 57 17.11 1.97 10.82
C LEU A 57 15.78 2.71 10.95
N ILE A 58 15.34 2.91 12.19
CA ILE A 58 14.12 3.65 12.54
C ILE A 58 14.54 4.85 13.36
N ALA A 59 14.77 5.97 12.69
CA ALA A 59 15.09 7.22 13.38
C ALA A 59 13.83 7.86 13.97
N PRO A 60 13.99 8.75 14.97
CA PRO A 60 12.89 9.48 15.56
C PRO A 60 12.01 10.20 14.53
N GLY A 61 10.69 10.03 14.68
CA GLY A 61 9.65 10.62 13.84
C GLY A 61 9.47 9.96 12.47
N THR A 62 10.03 8.76 12.24
CA THR A 62 9.98 8.11 10.91
C THR A 62 9.13 6.85 10.85
N ALA A 63 8.67 6.35 12.00
CA ALA A 63 7.58 5.39 12.03
C ALA A 63 6.27 6.09 12.42
N SER A 64 5.16 5.53 12.00
CA SER A 64 3.85 5.88 12.55
C SER A 64 3.45 4.76 13.49
N ASN A 65 3.16 5.09 14.75
CA ASN A 65 2.72 4.11 15.73
C ASN A 65 1.67 4.74 16.65
N VAL A 66 0.52 4.06 16.84
CA VAL A 66 -0.61 4.62 17.61
C VAL A 66 -0.37 4.58 19.11
N ALA A 67 0.59 3.78 19.55
CA ALA A 67 0.91 3.61 20.97
C ALA A 67 1.95 4.62 21.49
N GLY A 68 2.45 5.56 20.65
CA GLY A 68 3.47 6.53 21.06
C GLY A 68 4.78 5.86 21.50
N LEU A 69 5.09 4.73 20.88
CA LEU A 69 6.28 3.94 21.14
C LEU A 69 7.53 4.76 20.81
N PRO A 70 8.57 4.71 21.66
CA PRO A 70 9.79 5.50 21.46
C PRO A 70 10.50 5.06 20.19
N GLU A 71 11.08 6.04 19.49
CA GLU A 71 11.96 5.86 18.35
C GLU A 71 13.31 6.45 18.72
N THR A 72 14.32 5.59 18.87
CA THR A 72 15.64 5.95 19.43
C THR A 72 16.76 5.86 18.40
N GLY A 73 16.43 5.61 17.12
CA GLY A 73 17.43 5.37 16.07
C GLY A 73 17.97 3.94 16.09
N GLN A 74 17.38 3.03 16.86
CA GLN A 74 17.79 1.63 16.85
C GLN A 74 17.32 0.90 15.59
N LYS A 75 17.95 -0.25 15.38
CA LYS A 75 17.68 -1.13 14.25
C LYS A 75 16.38 -1.89 14.50
N ALA A 76 15.68 -2.22 13.44
CA ALA A 76 14.70 -3.29 13.45
C ALA A 76 15.19 -4.43 12.57
N ASN A 77 15.22 -5.64 13.10
CA ASN A 77 15.60 -6.84 12.38
C ASN A 77 14.38 -7.48 11.73
N PHE A 78 14.61 -8.14 10.60
CA PHE A 78 13.58 -8.97 9.98
C PHE A 78 14.20 -10.21 9.34
N GLY A 79 13.37 -11.23 9.20
CA GLY A 79 13.60 -12.40 8.37
C GLY A 79 12.30 -12.78 7.70
N LEU A 80 12.36 -13.12 6.42
CA LEU A 80 11.16 -13.46 5.66
C LEU A 80 11.42 -14.49 4.57
N VAL A 81 10.37 -15.26 4.31
CA VAL A 81 10.12 -15.93 3.04
C VAL A 81 8.63 -15.75 2.76
N GLY A 82 8.26 -15.47 1.51
CA GLY A 82 6.87 -15.33 1.13
C GLY A 82 6.69 -15.54 -0.37
N GLY A 83 5.64 -16.26 -0.75
CA GLY A 83 5.38 -16.53 -2.15
C GLY A 83 4.19 -17.45 -2.34
N CYS A 84 4.10 -18.02 -3.54
CA CYS A 84 3.17 -19.11 -3.81
C CYS A 84 3.87 -20.45 -3.98
N LYS A 85 3.19 -21.51 -3.56
CA LYS A 85 3.63 -22.89 -3.74
C LYS A 85 2.43 -23.82 -3.86
N ASN A 86 2.43 -24.67 -4.88
CA ASN A 86 1.42 -25.72 -5.10
C ASN A 86 -0.05 -25.24 -4.98
N GLY A 87 -0.35 -24.08 -5.58
CA GLY A 87 -1.70 -23.50 -5.61
C GLY A 87 -2.09 -22.72 -4.34
N GLY A 88 -1.20 -22.60 -3.36
CA GLY A 88 -1.42 -21.85 -2.11
C GLY A 88 -0.35 -20.79 -1.86
N PHE A 89 -0.56 -19.97 -0.83
CA PHE A 89 0.49 -19.11 -0.28
C PHE A 89 1.34 -19.87 0.71
N PHE A 90 2.62 -19.51 0.80
CA PHE A 90 3.52 -20.04 1.81
C PHE A 90 4.48 -18.96 2.29
N GLY A 91 5.04 -19.15 3.47
CA GLY A 91 6.07 -18.27 3.97
C GLY A 91 6.07 -18.14 5.48
N HIS A 92 6.92 -17.25 5.95
CA HIS A 92 6.98 -16.77 7.32
C HIS A 92 7.63 -15.38 7.33
N VAL A 93 7.17 -14.50 8.20
CA VAL A 93 7.73 -13.18 8.46
C VAL A 93 7.98 -13.05 9.95
N ASN A 94 9.20 -12.70 10.31
CA ASN A 94 9.60 -12.35 11.67
C ASN A 94 10.19 -10.94 11.66
N TYR A 95 9.76 -10.09 12.59
CA TYR A 95 10.19 -8.70 12.67
C TYR A 95 10.34 -8.27 14.13
N VAL A 96 11.48 -7.68 14.47
CA VAL A 96 11.81 -7.20 15.83
C VAL A 96 12.28 -5.77 15.76
N ASP A 97 11.50 -4.84 16.30
CA ASP A 97 11.90 -3.44 16.49
C ASP A 97 12.53 -3.28 17.87
N HIS A 98 13.84 -3.01 17.89
CA HIS A 98 14.58 -2.88 19.15
C HIS A 98 14.27 -1.58 19.88
N ASN A 99 13.73 -0.55 19.21
CA ASN A 99 13.41 0.72 19.85
C ASN A 99 12.35 0.59 20.95
N ASN A 100 11.39 -0.31 20.76
CA ASN A 100 10.19 -0.42 21.58
C ASN A 100 9.88 -1.87 22.01
N GLY A 101 10.70 -2.83 21.58
CA GLY A 101 10.54 -4.24 21.87
C GLY A 101 9.34 -4.87 21.16
N LEU A 102 8.83 -4.25 20.09
CA LEU A 102 7.80 -4.85 19.24
C LEU A 102 8.39 -6.07 18.53
N HIS A 103 7.70 -7.19 18.64
CA HIS A 103 8.03 -8.42 17.93
C HIS A 103 6.78 -8.95 17.24
N LEU A 104 6.88 -9.14 15.93
CA LEU A 104 5.89 -9.78 15.09
C LEU A 104 6.42 -11.13 14.61
N SER A 105 5.61 -12.16 14.72
CA SER A 105 5.85 -13.48 14.14
C SER A 105 4.61 -13.94 13.40
N SER A 106 4.69 -14.07 12.08
CA SER A 106 3.54 -14.46 11.26
C SER A 106 3.07 -15.87 11.56
N ASP A 107 1.75 -16.06 11.55
CA ASP A 107 1.10 -17.36 11.66
C ASP A 107 0.71 -17.88 10.29
N THR A 108 0.16 -16.99 9.46
CA THR A 108 -0.36 -17.33 8.13
C THR A 108 0.03 -16.28 7.11
N ILE A 109 0.29 -16.74 5.88
CA ILE A 109 0.40 -15.86 4.70
C ILE A 109 -0.93 -15.95 3.95
N THR A 110 -1.60 -14.82 3.79
CA THR A 110 -2.93 -14.70 3.20
C THR A 110 -2.90 -14.09 1.80
N ALA A 111 -1.84 -13.36 1.47
CA ALA A 111 -1.63 -12.85 0.12
C ALA A 111 -0.15 -12.66 -0.19
N TYR A 112 0.16 -12.81 -1.47
CA TYR A 112 1.45 -12.48 -2.06
C TYR A 112 1.22 -11.80 -3.41
N VAL A 113 1.68 -10.57 -3.56
CA VAL A 113 1.36 -9.75 -4.74
C VAL A 113 2.51 -8.84 -5.13
N ASN A 114 2.66 -8.59 -6.44
CA ASN A 114 3.43 -7.44 -6.90
C ASN A 114 2.53 -6.19 -6.80
N PRO A 115 2.82 -5.24 -5.90
CA PRO A 115 1.97 -4.07 -5.72
C PRO A 115 2.13 -3.03 -6.84
N CYS A 116 3.13 -3.19 -7.71
CA CYS A 116 3.46 -2.23 -8.76
C CYS A 116 3.87 -2.91 -10.08
N PRO A 117 2.98 -3.72 -10.69
CA PRO A 117 3.28 -4.36 -11.95
C PRO A 117 3.38 -3.31 -13.08
N GLY A 118 4.57 -3.16 -13.66
CA GLY A 118 4.85 -2.20 -14.72
C GLY A 118 5.24 -0.81 -14.24
N CYS A 119 5.55 -0.63 -12.95
CA CYS A 119 5.95 0.65 -12.41
C CYS A 119 7.34 1.11 -12.88
N SER A 120 7.52 2.43 -12.83
CA SER A 120 8.76 3.12 -13.12
C SER A 120 9.32 3.71 -11.82
N PRO A 121 10.62 3.52 -11.51
CA PRO A 121 11.58 2.75 -12.32
C PRO A 121 11.25 1.25 -12.37
N PRO A 122 11.89 0.50 -13.30
CA PRO A 122 11.78 -0.96 -13.35
C PRO A 122 12.07 -1.64 -12.01
N ALA A 123 12.83 -0.96 -11.13
CA ALA A 123 13.13 -1.41 -9.79
C ALA A 123 11.90 -1.73 -8.92
N ALA A 124 10.83 -0.95 -9.09
CA ALA A 124 9.58 -1.15 -8.37
C ALA A 124 8.84 -2.42 -8.85
N ASN A 125 9.18 -2.98 -10.01
CA ASN A 125 8.61 -4.26 -10.47
C ASN A 125 9.10 -5.46 -9.67
N ASN A 126 10.23 -5.34 -8.99
CA ASN A 126 10.74 -6.36 -8.07
C ASN A 126 10.10 -6.25 -6.68
N ALA A 127 9.14 -5.34 -6.48
CA ALA A 127 8.44 -5.21 -5.22
C ALA A 127 7.52 -6.41 -4.99
N ARG A 128 7.51 -6.93 -3.77
CA ARG A 128 6.57 -7.96 -3.34
C ARG A 128 5.98 -7.59 -2.01
N ASP A 129 4.65 -7.64 -1.95
CA ASP A 129 3.93 -7.54 -0.71
C ASP A 129 3.58 -8.94 -0.21
N ILE A 130 3.96 -9.21 1.04
CA ILE A 130 3.59 -10.40 1.80
C ILE A 130 2.60 -9.94 2.86
N CYS A 131 1.41 -10.53 2.84
CA CYS A 131 0.34 -10.17 3.77
C CYS A 131 -0.10 -11.39 4.56
N GLY A 132 -0.61 -11.17 5.75
CA GLY A 132 -0.94 -12.27 6.64
C GLY A 132 -1.46 -11.84 8.00
N THR A 133 -1.59 -12.84 8.86
CA THR A 133 -1.85 -12.64 10.30
C THR A 133 -0.60 -13.00 11.09
N ALA A 134 -0.39 -12.29 12.19
CA ALA A 134 0.75 -12.54 13.06
C ALA A 134 0.42 -12.31 14.53
N ASP A 135 1.04 -13.11 15.38
CA ASP A 135 1.15 -12.81 16.80
C ASP A 135 2.11 -11.63 17.00
N VAL A 136 1.62 -10.63 17.72
CA VAL A 136 2.37 -9.43 18.07
C VAL A 136 2.60 -9.41 19.58
N SER A 137 3.82 -9.07 19.99
CA SER A 137 4.17 -8.80 21.37
C SER A 137 4.95 -7.49 21.48
N ILE A 138 4.94 -6.88 22.67
CA ILE A 138 5.76 -5.71 23.01
C ILE A 138 6.49 -6.02 24.30
N ASN A 139 7.83 -5.98 24.29
CA ASN A 139 8.68 -6.36 25.42
C ASN A 139 8.31 -7.76 25.96
N GLY A 140 8.05 -8.70 25.06
CA GLY A 140 7.65 -10.08 25.38
C GLY A 140 6.21 -10.23 25.90
N SER A 141 5.46 -9.14 26.08
CA SER A 141 4.05 -9.21 26.50
C SER A 141 3.14 -9.32 25.28
N PRO A 142 2.32 -10.38 25.15
CA PRO A 142 1.42 -10.56 24.00
C PRO A 142 0.41 -9.43 23.84
N ARG A 143 0.15 -9.06 22.58
CA ARG A 143 -0.86 -8.06 22.16
C ARG A 143 -1.98 -8.68 21.32
N GLY A 144 -1.92 -9.99 21.07
CA GLY A 144 -2.87 -10.74 20.26
C GLY A 144 -2.43 -10.86 18.80
N THR A 145 -3.38 -11.28 17.98
CA THR A 145 -3.17 -11.51 16.54
C THR A 145 -3.58 -10.27 15.74
N TRP A 146 -2.70 -9.82 14.85
CA TRP A 146 -2.86 -8.62 14.04
C TRP A 146 -2.68 -8.93 12.55
N GLY A 147 -3.22 -8.06 11.70
CA GLY A 147 -2.95 -8.10 10.27
C GLY A 147 -1.61 -7.44 9.96
N PHE A 148 -0.89 -7.96 8.98
CA PHE A 148 0.35 -7.34 8.52
C PHE A 148 0.44 -7.30 7.01
N ARG A 149 1.22 -6.34 6.54
CA ARG A 149 1.72 -6.21 5.18
C ARG A 149 3.20 -5.83 5.26
N VAL A 150 4.05 -6.65 4.67
CA VAL A 150 5.46 -6.35 4.46
C VAL A 150 5.68 -6.10 2.98
N ARG A 151 6.49 -5.10 2.65
CA ARG A 151 6.99 -4.85 1.30
C ARG A 151 8.48 -5.12 1.23
N THR A 152 8.88 -5.96 0.30
CA THR A 152 10.28 -6.19 -0.07
C THR A 152 10.55 -5.68 -1.47
N ILE A 153 11.77 -5.20 -1.72
CA ILE A 153 12.24 -4.86 -3.07
C ILE A 153 13.68 -5.38 -3.19
N ASP A 154 13.87 -6.41 -4.01
CA ASP A 154 15.19 -6.85 -4.52
C ASP A 154 15.67 -5.79 -5.51
N ALA A 155 16.66 -5.00 -5.08
CA ALA A 155 17.15 -3.84 -5.80
C ALA A 155 18.53 -4.07 -6.44
N GLU A 156 19.32 -4.99 -5.90
CA GLU A 156 20.74 -5.14 -6.24
C GLU A 156 21.04 -5.43 -7.73
N LYS A 157 20.09 -6.02 -8.47
CA LYS A 157 20.28 -6.34 -9.90
C LYS A 157 19.93 -5.19 -10.86
N GLN A 158 19.70 -3.97 -10.37
CA GLN A 158 19.01 -2.92 -11.15
C GLN A 158 19.91 -1.79 -11.68
N SER A 159 21.09 -1.54 -11.09
CA SER A 159 22.01 -0.51 -11.58
C SER A 159 23.47 -0.81 -11.20
N PHE A 160 24.41 -0.03 -11.75
CA PHE A 160 25.79 -0.01 -11.31
C PHE A 160 26.15 1.39 -10.78
N PRO A 161 26.53 1.53 -9.49
CA PRO A 161 26.61 0.48 -8.47
C PRO A 161 25.22 -0.10 -8.11
N PRO A 162 25.15 -1.35 -7.63
CA PRO A 162 23.91 -1.95 -7.11
C PRO A 162 23.28 -1.06 -6.03
N PRO A 163 22.00 -0.70 -6.14
CA PRO A 163 21.29 -0.07 -5.04
C PRO A 163 21.02 -1.12 -3.96
N LYS A 164 20.87 -0.69 -2.70
CA LYS A 164 20.46 -1.59 -1.61
C LYS A 164 19.00 -2.00 -1.76
N ASP A 165 18.72 -3.22 -1.33
CA ASP A 165 17.36 -3.73 -1.17
C ASP A 165 16.58 -2.91 -0.14
N LYS A 166 15.27 -3.13 -0.12
CA LYS A 166 14.36 -2.36 0.74
C LYS A 166 13.34 -3.21 1.44
N PHE A 167 12.97 -2.76 2.63
CA PHE A 167 11.97 -3.36 3.48
C PHE A 167 11.06 -2.29 4.06
N GLY A 168 9.76 -2.59 4.13
CA GLY A 168 8.76 -1.81 4.87
C GLY A 168 7.76 -2.75 5.54
N ILE A 169 7.12 -2.28 6.61
CA ILE A 169 6.13 -3.06 7.36
C ILE A 169 4.96 -2.18 7.82
N HIS A 170 3.75 -2.71 7.67
CA HIS A 170 2.51 -2.15 8.16
C HIS A 170 1.80 -3.22 8.97
N ILE A 171 1.48 -2.91 10.23
CA ILE A 171 0.68 -3.74 11.14
C ILE A 171 -0.63 -2.99 11.38
N HIS A 172 -1.76 -3.68 11.27
CA HIS A 172 -3.09 -3.10 11.41
C HIS A 172 -4.05 -4.01 12.16
N ASP A 173 -5.05 -3.41 12.80
CA ASP A 173 -6.11 -4.14 13.48
C ASP A 173 -6.98 -4.88 12.46
N LEU A 174 -7.23 -6.17 12.69
CA LEU A 174 -7.96 -7.03 11.73
C LEU A 174 -9.43 -6.63 11.56
N ASN A 175 -10.03 -5.97 12.55
CA ASN A 175 -11.46 -5.66 12.53
C ASN A 175 -11.73 -4.27 11.94
N SER A 176 -10.95 -3.28 12.37
CA SER A 176 -11.11 -1.88 11.98
C SER A 176 -10.24 -1.49 10.80
N GLY A 177 -9.19 -2.26 10.48
CA GLY A 177 -8.19 -1.90 9.46
C GLY A 177 -7.30 -0.74 9.87
N ASN A 178 -7.43 -0.22 11.09
CA ASN A 178 -6.66 0.92 11.56
C ASN A 178 -5.19 0.53 11.69
N THR A 179 -4.31 1.39 11.15
CA THR A 179 -2.86 1.26 11.30
C THR A 179 -2.47 1.28 12.77
N ALA A 180 -1.79 0.22 13.20
CA ALA A 180 -1.19 0.09 14.53
C ALA A 180 0.26 0.59 14.54
N TYR A 181 0.99 0.21 13.49
CA TYR A 181 2.41 0.45 13.34
C TYR A 181 2.76 0.46 11.85
N LEU A 182 3.51 1.44 11.40
CA LEU A 182 3.91 1.61 10.01
C LEU A 182 5.35 2.13 9.96
N VAL A 183 6.17 1.38 9.25
CA VAL A 183 7.50 1.79 8.81
C VAL A 183 7.48 1.75 7.28
N PRO A 184 7.41 2.92 6.62
CA PRO A 184 7.46 3.00 5.17
C PRO A 184 8.70 2.29 4.62
N THR A 185 8.56 1.74 3.41
CA THR A 185 9.61 1.05 2.69
C THR A 185 10.85 1.94 2.59
N ARG A 186 11.98 1.39 3.05
CA ARG A 186 13.27 2.09 3.11
C ARG A 186 14.42 1.13 2.86
N CYS A 187 15.57 1.70 2.51
CA CYS A 187 16.78 0.94 2.21
C CYS A 187 17.30 0.16 3.43
N LEU A 188 17.82 -1.04 3.20
CA LEU A 188 18.52 -1.80 4.23
C LEU A 188 19.77 -1.04 4.70
N ALA A 189 19.94 -0.96 6.03
CA ALA A 189 21.04 -0.24 6.69
C ALA A 189 21.33 1.20 6.22
N SER A 190 20.36 1.95 5.66
CA SER A 190 20.59 3.37 5.37
C SER A 190 20.51 4.22 6.64
N ASN A 191 21.52 5.08 6.81
CA ASN A 191 21.57 6.09 7.88
C ASN A 191 20.61 7.27 7.62
N SER A 192 20.02 7.35 6.43
CA SER A 192 18.95 8.29 6.13
C SER A 192 17.63 7.50 6.00
N PRO A 193 16.82 7.49 7.06
CA PRO A 193 15.61 6.67 7.20
C PRO A 193 14.45 7.16 6.33
N THR A 194 14.64 8.26 5.61
CA THR A 194 13.71 8.86 4.66
C THR A 194 14.30 8.93 3.26
N ASP A 195 15.40 8.23 2.99
CA ASP A 195 16.01 8.24 1.66
C ASP A 195 14.98 7.80 0.61
N ASN A 196 14.94 8.57 -0.48
CA ASN A 196 14.23 8.18 -1.66
C ASN A 196 14.70 6.78 -2.05
N VAL A 197 13.74 5.90 -2.27
CA VAL A 197 13.92 4.53 -2.73
C VAL A 197 14.73 4.44 -4.01
N MET A 198 14.82 5.51 -4.79
CA MET A 198 15.71 5.59 -5.94
C MET A 198 17.20 5.72 -5.63
N THR A 199 17.57 6.13 -4.41
CA THR A 199 18.92 6.59 -4.08
C THR A 199 19.56 5.82 -2.94
N CYS A 200 19.15 4.57 -2.71
CA CYS A 200 19.75 3.72 -1.69
C CYS A 200 21.27 3.65 -1.86
N SER A 201 21.99 4.39 -1.01
CA SER A 201 23.44 4.53 -1.10
C SER A 201 24.11 3.20 -0.74
N ALA A 202 24.91 2.65 -1.67
CA ALA A 202 25.68 1.42 -1.48
C ALA A 202 26.78 1.52 -0.40
N VAL A 203 26.99 2.71 0.17
CA VAL A 203 28.15 3.05 1.01
C VAL A 203 28.14 2.33 2.37
N ASN A 204 27.01 1.80 2.83
CA ASN A 204 26.93 1.01 4.05
C ASN A 204 26.95 -0.51 3.73
N PRO A 205 28.05 -1.24 3.98
CA PRO A 205 28.19 -2.66 3.60
C PRO A 205 27.33 -3.64 4.42
N GLY A 206 26.48 -3.17 5.35
CA GLY A 206 25.60 -4.02 6.15
C GLY A 206 24.15 -4.02 5.64
N GLY A 207 23.26 -4.60 6.46
CA GLY A 207 21.81 -4.46 6.29
C GLY A 207 21.07 -5.72 5.91
N GLY A 208 21.78 -6.74 5.43
CA GLY A 208 21.15 -7.96 4.91
C GLY A 208 20.88 -7.89 3.42
N ASP A 209 19.99 -8.76 2.96
CA ASP A 209 19.78 -9.08 1.55
C ASP A 209 18.32 -9.54 1.31
N ILE A 210 17.78 -9.22 0.13
CA ILE A 210 16.46 -9.63 -0.34
C ILE A 210 16.60 -10.15 -1.76
N GLU A 211 16.19 -11.39 -1.96
CA GLU A 211 16.25 -12.05 -3.24
C GLU A 211 14.86 -12.36 -3.75
N LEU A 212 14.60 -11.99 -5.00
CA LEU A 212 13.42 -12.38 -5.74
C LEU A 212 13.71 -13.64 -6.58
N HIS A 213 13.08 -14.75 -6.20
CA HIS A 213 13.23 -16.02 -6.88
C HIS A 213 12.16 -16.18 -7.95
N LYS A 214 12.62 -16.21 -9.21
CA LYS A 214 11.74 -16.32 -10.38
C LYS A 214 10.83 -17.56 -10.31
N HIS A 215 9.73 -17.47 -11.05
CA HIS A 215 8.79 -18.58 -11.19
C HIS A 215 9.45 -19.91 -11.60
N ASN A 216 8.90 -20.98 -11.04
CA ASN A 216 9.10 -22.35 -11.49
C ASN A 216 7.76 -23.12 -11.39
N PRO A 217 7.64 -24.33 -11.97
CA PRO A 217 6.38 -25.09 -11.98
C PRO A 217 5.73 -25.35 -10.61
N SER A 218 6.50 -25.33 -9.52
CA SER A 218 5.98 -25.49 -8.15
C SER A 218 5.50 -24.18 -7.53
N ASN A 219 5.86 -23.03 -8.11
CA ASN A 219 5.47 -21.70 -7.65
C ASN A 219 4.16 -21.28 -8.32
N THR A 220 3.09 -22.03 -8.05
CA THR A 220 1.73 -21.70 -8.47
C THR A 220 0.95 -21.17 -7.27
N GLY A 221 0.15 -20.12 -7.49
CA GLY A 221 -0.64 -19.48 -6.44
C GLY A 221 -2.13 -19.55 -6.68
N PRO A 222 -2.94 -19.24 -5.65
CA PRO A 222 -4.37 -19.12 -5.82
C PRO A 222 -4.70 -17.87 -6.65
N SER A 223 -5.80 -17.93 -7.40
CA SER A 223 -6.33 -16.73 -8.06
C SER A 223 -7.02 -15.84 -7.03
N MET A 224 -6.64 -14.58 -6.98
CA MET A 224 -7.29 -13.56 -6.15
C MET A 224 -7.72 -12.37 -6.98
N THR A 225 -8.87 -11.80 -6.63
CA THR A 225 -9.34 -10.50 -7.10
C THR A 225 -8.64 -9.38 -6.34
N GLU A 226 -8.66 -8.16 -6.90
CA GLU A 226 -8.14 -6.96 -6.23
C GLU A 226 -8.81 -6.72 -4.86
N GLY A 227 -10.12 -6.97 -4.76
CA GLY A 227 -10.85 -6.87 -3.49
C GLY A 227 -10.35 -7.87 -2.44
N GLN A 228 -10.01 -9.10 -2.85
CA GLN A 228 -9.42 -10.11 -1.95
C GLN A 228 -8.01 -9.72 -1.50
N ILE A 229 -7.20 -9.14 -2.40
CA ILE A 229 -5.87 -8.61 -2.05
C ILE A 229 -6.01 -7.48 -1.03
N SER A 230 -6.91 -6.52 -1.28
CA SER A 230 -7.14 -5.40 -0.35
C SER A 230 -7.62 -5.88 1.02
N ALA A 231 -8.48 -6.89 1.07
CA ALA A 231 -8.95 -7.48 2.32
C ALA A 231 -7.82 -8.23 3.06
N ALA A 232 -6.92 -8.89 2.33
CA ALA A 232 -5.82 -9.65 2.92
C ALA A 232 -4.65 -8.76 3.39
N CYS A 233 -4.38 -7.67 2.69
CA CYS A 233 -3.21 -6.82 2.91
C CYS A 233 -3.48 -5.53 3.68
N GLY A 234 -4.74 -5.14 3.86
CA GLY A 234 -5.08 -3.81 4.34
C GLY A 234 -4.55 -2.71 3.41
N ALA A 235 -4.40 -1.49 3.95
CA ALA A 235 -4.01 -0.31 3.18
C ALA A 235 -2.58 -0.41 2.60
N ASN A 236 -2.38 0.24 1.44
CA ASN A 236 -1.10 0.30 0.72
C ASN A 236 -0.30 1.56 1.07
N ASP A 237 0.15 1.64 2.32
CA ASP A 237 0.77 2.86 2.86
C ASP A 237 2.30 2.76 2.97
N LEU A 238 2.87 1.70 2.39
CA LEU A 238 4.31 1.41 2.48
C LEU A 238 5.15 2.29 1.56
N GLY A 239 4.56 2.87 0.51
CA GLY A 239 5.31 3.61 -0.51
C GLY A 239 6.26 2.70 -1.30
N TYR A 240 6.96 3.27 -2.29
CA TYR A 240 8.05 2.57 -2.96
C TYR A 240 9.33 3.04 -2.37
#